data_AF-A0A2D4ZWB2-F1
#
_entry.id   AF-A0A2D4ZWB2-F1
#
_cell.length_a   1.000
_cell.length_b   1.000
_cell.length_c   1.000
_cell.angle_alpha   90.00
_cell.angle_beta   90.00
_cell.angle_gamma   90.00
#
_symmetry.space_group_name_H-M   'P 1'
#
loop_
_entity.id
_entity.type
_entity.pdbx_description
1 polymer ?
#
loop_
_entity_poly.entity_id
_entity_poly.type
_entity_poly.pdbx_seq_one_letter_code
_entity_poly.pdbx_strand_id
1 'polypeptide(L)'
;MYVLDYHQQVKRINQMIPLRKNDRTFEVYYHDPQSGELWKSFFPYGKKKPNGPKLLRPEPLPSNLEHQLELCLNSGNLADAEGLGIEYSLSPEKWDHLINLLDENRKNYTRAGFFTFLNKLGVKNPTKTFEALQIDFNKTPITSEELLSIKKKARKVWIKKLFGI
;
A
#
# COMPACT_ATOMS: atom_id res chain seq x y z
N MET A 1 -3.39 11.00 -4.03
CA MET A 1 -3.95 9.99 -3.12
C MET A 1 -4.68 8.89 -3.90
N TYR A 2 -4.91 7.73 -3.29
CA TYR A 2 -5.38 6.50 -3.96
C TYR A 2 -6.89 6.51 -4.23
N VAL A 3 -7.27 5.95 -5.38
CA VAL A 3 -8.65 5.71 -5.77
C VAL A 3 -8.83 4.21 -5.95
N LEU A 4 -9.68 3.61 -5.12
CA LEU A 4 -9.99 2.18 -5.14
C LEU A 4 -11.35 1.87 -5.74
N ASP A 5 -12.32 2.77 -5.58
CA ASP A 5 -13.66 2.60 -6.13
C ASP A 5 -13.62 2.54 -7.66
N TYR A 6 -14.27 1.52 -8.23
CA TYR A 6 -14.24 1.26 -9.66
C TYR A 6 -14.83 2.42 -10.47
N HIS A 7 -15.99 2.95 -10.07
CA HIS A 7 -16.66 4.01 -10.81
C HIS A 7 -15.87 5.32 -10.76
N GLN A 8 -15.28 5.65 -9.61
CA GLN A 8 -14.38 6.80 -9.48
C GLN A 8 -13.12 6.64 -10.34
N GLN A 9 -12.52 5.44 -10.37
CA GLN A 9 -11.36 5.17 -11.23
C GLN A 9 -11.70 5.37 -12.71
N VAL A 10 -12.81 4.80 -13.18
CA VAL A 10 -13.26 4.96 -14.58
C VAL A 10 -13.49 6.44 -14.90
N LYS A 11 -14.22 7.15 -14.04
CA LYS A 11 -14.48 8.58 -14.23
C LYS A 11 -13.19 9.38 -14.33
N ARG A 12 -12.23 9.14 -13.44
CA ARG A 12 -10.95 9.86 -13.43
C ARG A 12 -10.10 9.52 -14.65
N ILE A 13 -10.00 8.22 -15.00
CA ILE A 13 -9.24 7.77 -16.17
C ILE A 13 -9.76 8.39 -17.47
N ASN A 14 -11.09 8.51 -17.62
CA ASN A 14 -11.70 9.12 -18.80
C ASN A 14 -11.40 10.63 -18.94
N GLN A 15 -10.86 11.27 -17.90
CA GLN A 15 -10.45 12.67 -17.92
C GLN A 15 -8.95 12.86 -18.21
N MET A 16 -8.18 11.76 -18.26
CA MET A 16 -6.72 11.80 -18.40
C MET A 16 -6.28 11.20 -19.75
N ILE A 17 -5.08 11.59 -20.19
CA ILE A 17 -4.49 11.11 -21.45
C ILE A 17 -3.54 9.95 -21.14
N PRO A 18 -3.72 8.75 -21.70
CA PRO A 18 -2.78 7.64 -21.50
C PRO A 18 -1.45 7.95 -22.19
N LEU A 19 -0.35 7.81 -21.47
CA LEU A 19 1.01 8.05 -21.97
C LEU A 19 1.74 6.76 -22.32
N ARG A 20 1.64 5.75 -21.44
CA ARG A 20 2.37 4.49 -21.56
C ARG A 20 1.60 3.35 -20.94
N LYS A 21 1.62 2.20 -21.61
CA LYS A 21 1.09 0.94 -21.09
C LYS A 21 2.20 -0.11 -21.06
N ASN A 22 2.26 -0.88 -19.97
CA ASN A 22 3.13 -2.03 -19.86
C ASN A 22 2.25 -3.28 -19.65
N ASP A 23 2.07 -4.06 -20.71
CA ASP A 23 1.23 -5.26 -20.67
C ASP A 23 1.83 -6.40 -19.83
N ARG A 24 3.12 -6.33 -19.49
CA ARG A 24 3.76 -7.31 -18.59
C ARG A 24 3.42 -7.03 -17.12
N THR A 25 3.45 -5.76 -16.73
CA THR A 25 3.20 -5.32 -15.34
C THR A 25 1.76 -4.86 -15.10
N PHE A 26 0.93 -4.77 -16.14
CA PHE A 26 -0.43 -4.22 -16.09
C PHE A 26 -0.47 -2.76 -15.62
N GLU A 27 0.63 -2.04 -15.80
CA GLU A 27 0.75 -0.64 -15.43
C GLU A 27 0.35 0.25 -16.62
N VAL A 28 -0.42 1.29 -16.33
CA VAL A 28 -0.76 2.34 -17.28
C VAL A 28 -0.47 3.68 -16.62
N TYR A 29 0.28 4.52 -17.32
CA TYR A 29 0.62 5.88 -16.91
C TYR A 29 -0.25 6.86 -17.69
N TYR A 30 -0.74 7.88 -17.00
CA TYR A 30 -1.61 8.91 -17.55
C TYR A 30 -1.09 10.30 -17.20
N HIS A 31 -1.45 11.28 -18.01
CA HIS A 31 -1.29 12.70 -17.74
C HIS A 31 -2.68 13.32 -17.53
N ASP A 32 -2.88 14.00 -16.41
CA ASP A 32 -4.06 14.83 -16.19
C ASP A 32 -3.85 16.21 -16.85
N PRO A 33 -4.54 16.52 -17.96
CA PRO A 33 -4.35 17.79 -18.65
C PRO A 33 -4.82 19.01 -17.84
N GLN A 34 -5.62 18.83 -16.78
CA GLN A 34 -6.11 19.93 -15.96
C GLN A 34 -5.10 20.34 -14.88
N SER A 35 -4.47 19.37 -14.21
CA SER A 35 -3.51 19.63 -13.12
C SER A 35 -2.04 19.54 -13.55
N GLY A 36 -1.76 18.94 -14.71
CA GLY A 36 -0.40 18.60 -15.13
C GLY A 36 0.19 17.40 -14.38
N GLU A 37 -0.57 16.77 -13.48
CA GLU A 37 -0.09 15.63 -12.69
C GLU A 37 0.02 14.35 -13.53
N LEU A 38 1.00 13.53 -13.18
CA LEU A 38 1.09 12.17 -13.68
C LEU A 38 0.37 11.21 -12.73
N TRP A 39 -0.28 10.21 -13.32
CA TRP A 39 -1.05 9.21 -12.61
C TRP A 39 -0.67 7.81 -13.10
N LYS A 40 -0.75 6.84 -12.20
CA LYS A 40 -0.48 5.43 -12.48
C LYS A 40 -1.67 4.59 -12.05
N SER A 41 -2.16 3.76 -12.96
CA SER A 41 -3.06 2.65 -12.62
C SER A 41 -2.35 1.32 -12.77
N PHE A 42 -2.56 0.40 -11.83
CA PHE A 42 -1.94 -0.91 -11.87
C PHE A 42 -2.72 -1.93 -11.04
N PHE A 43 -2.46 -3.22 -11.31
CA PHE A 43 -2.95 -4.31 -10.49
C PHE A 43 -1.80 -4.84 -9.65
N PRO A 44 -1.73 -4.54 -8.34
CA PRO A 44 -0.66 -4.99 -7.46
C PRO A 44 -0.44 -6.49 -7.53
N TYR A 45 -1.52 -7.26 -7.69
CA TYR A 45 -1.47 -8.73 -7.74
C TYR A 45 -1.36 -9.29 -9.17
N GLY A 46 -1.25 -8.41 -10.18
CA GLY A 46 -1.19 -8.76 -11.60
C GLY A 46 -2.30 -9.72 -12.03
N LYS A 47 -1.99 -10.62 -12.98
CA LYS A 47 -2.92 -11.67 -13.45
C LYS A 47 -3.24 -12.74 -12.40
N LYS A 48 -2.51 -12.78 -11.29
CA LYS A 48 -2.60 -13.88 -10.31
C LYS A 48 -3.92 -13.87 -9.53
N LYS A 49 -4.60 -12.72 -9.50
CA LYS A 49 -5.96 -12.58 -8.98
C LYS A 49 -6.85 -11.90 -10.02
N PRO A 50 -7.74 -12.64 -10.71
CA PRO A 50 -8.64 -12.07 -11.71
C PRO A 50 -9.57 -10.96 -11.16
N ASN A 51 -9.77 -10.92 -9.83
CA ASN A 51 -10.53 -9.88 -9.12
C ASN A 51 -9.67 -9.12 -8.09
N GLY A 52 -8.37 -8.98 -8.33
CA GLY A 52 -7.49 -8.17 -7.47
C GLY A 52 -7.87 -6.68 -7.51
N PRO A 53 -7.59 -5.91 -6.43
CA PRO A 53 -7.86 -4.48 -6.43
C PRO A 53 -7.03 -3.80 -7.52
N LYS A 54 -7.67 -2.99 -8.36
CA LYS A 54 -6.97 -2.05 -9.21
C LYS A 54 -6.65 -0.82 -8.37
N LEU A 55 -5.39 -0.39 -8.35
CA LEU A 55 -5.00 0.87 -7.72
C LEU A 55 -4.89 1.94 -8.80
N LEU A 56 -5.33 3.16 -8.47
CA LEU A 56 -5.07 4.37 -9.22
C LEU A 56 -4.57 5.44 -8.25
N ARG A 57 -3.42 6.05 -8.53
CA ARG A 57 -2.87 7.14 -7.70
C ARG A 57 -1.96 8.08 -8.52
N PRO A 58 -1.65 9.27 -8.02
CA PRO A 58 -0.58 10.11 -8.57
C PRO A 58 0.77 9.39 -8.58
N GLU A 59 1.61 9.77 -9.53
CA GLU A 59 2.98 9.27 -9.72
C GLU A 59 3.91 10.47 -9.99
N PRO A 60 5.08 10.55 -9.35
CA PRO A 60 5.58 9.65 -8.32
C PRO A 60 4.85 9.83 -6.98
N LEU A 61 4.88 8.79 -6.14
CA LEU A 61 4.64 9.01 -4.71
C LEU A 61 5.77 9.89 -4.14
N PRO A 62 5.50 10.64 -3.05
CA PRO A 62 6.57 11.33 -2.34
C PRO A 62 7.73 10.39 -2.01
N SER A 63 8.98 10.82 -2.19
CA SER A 63 10.15 9.93 -2.02
C SER A 63 10.35 9.47 -0.57
N ASN A 64 9.91 10.27 0.40
CA ASN A 64 10.01 9.96 1.82
C ASN A 64 8.83 9.08 2.28
N LEU A 65 9.13 7.89 2.81
CA LEU A 65 8.16 6.93 3.32
C LEU A 65 7.34 7.44 4.51
N GLU A 66 7.97 8.18 5.43
CA GLU A 66 7.28 8.81 6.56
C GLU A 66 6.23 9.79 6.06
N HIS A 67 6.57 10.61 5.07
CA HIS A 67 5.62 11.55 4.48
C HIS A 67 4.48 10.85 3.74
N GLN A 68 4.75 9.72 3.07
CA GLN A 68 3.68 8.90 2.49
C GLN A 68 2.72 8.35 3.55
N LEU A 69 3.26 7.85 4.68
CA LEU A 69 2.46 7.36 5.80
C LEU A 69 1.62 8.48 6.40
N GLU A 70 2.21 9.65 6.64
CA GLU A 70 1.50 10.82 7.15
C GLU A 70 0.32 11.19 6.25
N LEU A 71 0.56 11.37 4.94
CA LEU A 71 -0.48 11.72 3.98
C LEU A 71 -1.60 10.67 3.93
N CYS A 72 -1.25 9.39 3.83
CA CYS A 72 -2.25 8.34 3.58
C CYS A 72 -3.00 7.89 4.85
N LEU A 73 -2.36 7.89 6.02
CA LEU A 73 -2.99 7.47 7.27
C LEU A 73 -3.82 8.59 7.92
N ASN A 74 -3.62 9.85 7.51
CA ASN A 74 -4.33 11.01 8.04
C ASN A 74 -5.32 11.67 7.06
N SER A 75 -5.46 11.15 5.84
CA SER A 75 -6.26 11.79 4.79
C SER A 75 -7.76 11.93 5.06
N GLY A 76 -8.29 11.18 6.05
CA GLY A 76 -9.73 11.03 6.27
C GLY A 76 -10.42 10.09 5.27
N ASN A 77 -9.75 9.70 4.17
CA ASN A 77 -10.22 8.73 3.20
C ASN A 77 -9.45 7.40 3.38
N LEU A 78 -10.16 6.36 3.85
CA LEU A 78 -9.54 5.06 4.12
C LEU A 78 -8.96 4.36 2.89
N ALA A 79 -9.38 4.76 1.68
CA ALA A 79 -8.82 4.25 0.43
C ALA A 79 -7.31 4.52 0.31
N ASP A 80 -6.80 5.58 0.93
CA ASP A 80 -5.38 5.93 0.88
C ASP A 80 -4.55 5.01 1.75
N ALA A 81 -4.95 4.83 3.01
CA ALA A 81 -4.33 3.88 3.91
C ALA A 81 -4.41 2.44 3.35
N GLU A 82 -5.54 2.08 2.74
CA GLU A 82 -5.73 0.78 2.12
C GLU A 82 -4.84 0.60 0.89
N GLY A 83 -4.84 1.56 -0.04
CA GLY A 83 -4.05 1.52 -1.26
C GLY A 83 -2.56 1.47 -0.98
N LEU A 84 -2.07 2.30 -0.06
CA LEU A 84 -0.68 2.30 0.39
C LEU A 84 -0.29 0.97 1.04
N GLY A 85 -1.17 0.42 1.89
CA GLY A 85 -0.95 -0.88 2.53
C GLY A 85 -0.91 -2.04 1.54
N ILE A 86 -1.78 -2.02 0.53
CA ILE A 86 -1.76 -2.99 -0.57
C ILE A 86 -0.46 -2.87 -1.38
N GLU A 87 -0.07 -1.66 -1.75
CA GLU A 87 1.15 -1.44 -2.55
C GLU A 87 2.40 -1.93 -1.81
N TYR A 88 2.56 -1.59 -0.53
CA TYR A 88 3.69 -2.06 0.28
C TYR A 88 3.62 -3.53 0.71
N SER A 89 2.46 -4.18 0.60
CA SER A 89 2.36 -5.64 0.82
C SER A 89 3.19 -6.44 -0.19
N LEU A 90 3.50 -5.84 -1.35
CA LEU A 90 4.34 -6.43 -2.40
C LEU A 90 5.85 -6.29 -2.17
N SER A 91 6.23 -5.48 -1.18
CA SER A 91 7.63 -5.21 -0.83
C SER A 91 7.93 -5.64 0.60
N PRO A 92 7.96 -6.96 0.89
CA PRO A 92 8.26 -7.46 2.23
C PRO A 92 9.55 -6.86 2.80
N GLU A 93 10.56 -6.66 1.96
CA GLU A 93 11.86 -6.05 2.31
C GLU A 93 11.76 -4.68 3.00
N LYS A 94 10.64 -3.96 2.82
CA LYS A 94 10.39 -2.66 3.46
C LYS A 94 9.62 -2.75 4.77
N TRP A 95 9.11 -3.94 5.12
CA TRP A 95 8.18 -4.09 6.25
C TRP A 95 8.82 -3.73 7.58
N ASP A 96 10.06 -4.13 7.86
CA ASP A 96 10.69 -3.77 9.15
C ASP A 96 10.77 -2.25 9.34
N HIS A 97 11.25 -1.55 8.31
CA HIS A 97 11.34 -0.10 8.31
C HIS A 97 9.96 0.58 8.48
N LEU A 98 8.95 0.10 7.75
CA LEU A 98 7.56 0.56 7.89
C LEU A 98 7.03 0.39 9.32
N ILE A 99 7.28 -0.77 9.94
CA ILE A 99 6.81 -1.02 11.31
C ILE A 99 7.53 -0.15 12.34
N ASN A 100 8.83 0.13 12.15
CA ASN A 100 9.58 1.03 13.01
C ASN A 100 9.02 2.47 12.92
N LEU A 101 8.83 2.98 11.69
CA LEU A 101 8.21 4.31 11.47
C LEU A 101 6.79 4.39 12.06
N LEU A 102 6.01 3.32 11.91
CA LEU A 102 4.68 3.25 12.50
C LEU A 102 4.71 3.29 14.03
N ASP A 103 5.71 2.71 14.70
CA ASP A 103 5.81 2.74 16.17
C ASP A 103 6.25 4.11 16.69
N GLU A 104 7.26 4.69 16.03
CA GLU A 104 7.82 6.01 16.33
C GLU A 104 6.76 7.10 16.22
N ASN A 105 6.03 7.11 15.10
CA ASN A 105 5.04 8.14 14.79
C ASN A 105 3.59 7.75 15.13
N ARG A 106 3.39 6.64 15.85
CA ARG A 106 2.05 6.03 16.04
C ARG A 106 0.98 7.01 16.52
N LYS A 107 1.34 7.98 17.34
CA LYS A 107 0.41 8.95 17.96
C LYS A 107 -0.10 9.98 16.96
N ASN A 108 0.66 10.25 15.89
CA ASN A 108 0.34 11.24 14.87
C ASN A 108 -0.65 10.72 13.82
N TYR A 109 -0.89 9.41 13.77
CA TYR A 109 -1.79 8.80 12.79
C TYR A 109 -3.23 8.71 13.30
N THR A 110 -4.23 8.84 12.44
CA THR A 110 -5.61 8.51 12.81
C THR A 110 -5.73 7.04 13.18
N ARG A 111 -6.63 6.70 14.12
CA ARG A 111 -6.85 5.30 14.53
C ARG A 111 -7.34 4.44 13.35
N ALA A 112 -8.26 4.98 12.55
CA ALA A 112 -8.84 4.28 11.42
C ALA A 112 -7.80 4.06 10.30
N GLY A 113 -7.09 5.11 9.87
CA GLY A 113 -6.05 5.00 8.84
C GLY A 113 -4.92 4.03 9.26
N PHE A 114 -4.44 4.14 10.50
CA PHE A 114 -3.41 3.25 11.04
C PHE A 114 -3.82 1.77 10.93
N PHE A 115 -5.00 1.41 11.42
CA PHE A 115 -5.43 0.01 11.42
C PHE A 115 -5.75 -0.50 10.02
N THR A 116 -6.34 0.33 9.16
CA THR A 116 -6.58 0.00 7.76
C THR A 116 -5.26 -0.32 7.05
N PHE A 117 -4.26 0.56 7.17
CA PHE A 117 -2.94 0.33 6.59
C PHE A 117 -2.30 -0.96 7.10
N LEU A 118 -2.19 -1.13 8.43
CA LEU A 118 -1.50 -2.28 9.00
C LEU A 118 -2.18 -3.61 8.66
N ASN A 119 -3.52 -3.62 8.58
CA ASN A 119 -4.26 -4.81 8.17
C ASN A 119 -4.01 -5.17 6.71
N LYS A 120 -3.92 -4.17 5.82
CA LYS A 120 -3.69 -4.38 4.38
C LYS A 120 -2.24 -4.71 4.06
N LEU A 121 -1.28 -4.20 4.85
CA LEU A 121 0.13 -4.55 4.75
C LEU A 121 0.36 -6.06 4.97
N GLY A 122 -0.46 -6.74 5.78
CA GLY A 122 -0.45 -8.20 5.92
C GLY A 122 0.58 -8.77 6.90
N VAL A 123 1.44 -7.93 7.48
CA VAL A 123 2.50 -8.27 8.46
C VAL A 123 2.04 -9.07 9.69
N LYS A 124 0.74 -9.02 10.05
CA LYS A 124 0.20 -9.79 11.19
C LYS A 124 0.07 -11.28 10.89
N ASN A 125 -0.15 -11.63 9.62
CA ASN A 125 -0.27 -13.00 9.12
C ASN A 125 0.51 -13.17 7.81
N PRO A 126 1.86 -13.03 7.83
CA PRO A 126 2.68 -12.99 6.62
C PRO A 126 2.49 -14.19 5.69
N THR A 127 2.38 -15.40 6.24
CA THR A 127 2.17 -16.63 5.45
C THR A 127 0.90 -16.56 4.61
N LYS A 128 -0.23 -16.16 5.22
CA LYS A 128 -1.50 -15.98 4.50
C LYS A 128 -1.39 -14.86 3.46
N THR A 129 -0.65 -13.81 3.76
CA THR A 129 -0.39 -12.73 2.82
C THR A 129 0.42 -13.24 1.63
N PHE A 130 1.53 -13.94 1.83
CA PHE A 130 2.33 -14.50 0.73
C PHE A 130 1.55 -15.51 -0.12
N GLU A 131 0.77 -16.39 0.50
CA GLU A 131 -0.15 -17.29 -0.21
C GLU A 131 -1.16 -16.50 -1.04
N ALA A 132 -1.83 -15.51 -0.43
CA ALA A 132 -2.85 -14.70 -1.10
C ALA A 132 -2.27 -13.82 -2.21
N LEU A 133 -1.00 -13.45 -2.13
CA LEU A 133 -0.26 -12.68 -3.12
C LEU A 133 0.48 -13.56 -4.14
N GLN A 134 0.52 -14.88 -3.89
CA GLN A 134 1.34 -15.83 -4.63
C GLN A 134 2.79 -15.33 -4.75
N ILE A 135 3.31 -14.74 -3.68
CA ILE A 135 4.71 -14.36 -3.54
C ILE A 135 5.46 -15.64 -3.16
N ASP A 136 6.47 -15.98 -3.95
CA ASP A 136 7.39 -17.07 -3.62
C ASP A 136 8.30 -16.58 -2.50
N PHE A 137 8.03 -17.03 -1.27
CA PHE A 137 8.81 -16.65 -0.09
C PHE A 137 10.30 -16.95 -0.27
N ASN A 138 10.65 -18.04 -0.95
CA ASN A 138 12.05 -18.42 -1.19
C ASN A 138 12.78 -17.43 -2.12
N LYS A 139 12.05 -16.57 -2.81
CA LYS A 139 12.58 -15.50 -3.67
C LYS A 139 12.51 -14.12 -3.01
N THR A 140 11.94 -14.03 -1.81
CA THR A 140 11.98 -12.77 -1.05
C THR A 140 13.34 -12.63 -0.37
N PRO A 141 13.88 -11.41 -0.24
CA PRO A 141 15.15 -11.18 0.45
C PRO A 141 15.04 -11.29 1.98
N ILE A 142 13.86 -11.66 2.52
CA ILE A 142 13.59 -11.75 3.96
C ILE A 142 13.65 -13.20 4.43
N THR A 143 14.37 -13.41 5.52
CA THR A 143 14.45 -14.69 6.22
C THR A 143 13.23 -14.98 7.10
N SER A 144 13.01 -16.25 7.45
CA SER A 144 11.92 -16.65 8.36
C SER A 144 12.03 -16.01 9.75
N GLU A 145 13.26 -15.80 10.24
CA GLU A 145 13.53 -15.17 11.53
C GLU A 145 13.18 -13.69 11.54
N GLU A 146 13.59 -12.96 10.48
CA GLU A 146 13.21 -11.56 10.28
C GLU A 146 11.69 -11.42 10.18
N LEU A 147 11.02 -12.30 9.44
CA LEU A 147 9.57 -12.29 9.31
C LEU A 147 8.85 -12.49 10.65
N LEU A 148 9.36 -13.39 11.49
CA LEU A 148 8.88 -13.62 12.85
C LEU A 148 9.08 -12.37 13.73
N SER A 149 10.24 -11.71 13.61
CA SER A 149 10.54 -10.46 14.31
C SER A 149 9.58 -9.34 13.90
N ILE A 150 9.41 -9.11 12.59
CA ILE A 150 8.48 -8.12 12.03
C ILE A 150 7.06 -8.38 12.51
N LYS A 151 6.59 -9.64 12.48
CA LYS A 151 5.26 -10.02 12.96
C LYS A 151 5.07 -9.70 14.44
N LYS A 152 6.08 -9.98 15.29
CA LYS A 152 6.05 -9.64 16.72
C LYS A 152 6.00 -8.12 16.92
N LYS A 153 6.85 -7.36 16.22
CA LYS A 153 6.86 -5.89 16.25
C LYS A 153 5.49 -5.34 15.84
N ALA A 154 4.95 -5.75 14.69
CA ALA A 154 3.66 -5.30 14.18
C ALA A 154 2.51 -5.54 15.17
N ARG A 155 2.49 -6.70 15.85
CA ARG A 155 1.52 -6.98 16.92
C ARG A 155 1.67 -6.04 18.10
N LYS A 156 2.90 -5.75 18.53
CA LYS A 156 3.20 -4.80 19.61
C LYS A 156 2.72 -3.39 19.24
N VAL A 157 3.04 -2.90 18.04
CA VAL A 157 2.58 -1.56 17.58
C VAL A 157 1.06 -1.50 17.49
N TRP A 158 0.41 -2.56 16.99
CA TRP A 158 -1.06 -2.65 16.95
C TRP A 158 -1.69 -2.54 18.34
N ILE A 159 -1.15 -3.26 19.33
CA ILE A 159 -1.59 -3.21 20.73
C ILE A 159 -1.40 -1.81 21.31
N LYS A 160 -0.20 -1.22 21.14
CA LYS A 160 0.08 0.16 21.56
C LYS A 160 -0.96 1.14 21.01
N LYS A 161 -1.25 1.06 19.71
CA LYS A 161 -2.27 1.93 19.07
C LYS A 161 -3.68 1.67 19.61
N LEU A 162 -4.03 0.42 19.89
CA LEU A 162 -5.34 0.07 20.42
C LEU A 162 -5.61 0.69 21.79
N PHE A 163 -4.60 0.63 22.67
CA PHE A 163 -4.67 1.13 24.05
C PHE A 163 -4.20 2.58 24.21
N GLY A 164 -3.71 3.22 23.14
CA GLY A 164 -3.21 4.60 23.20
C GLY A 164 -1.87 4.76 23.95
N ILE A 165 -1.13 3.67 24.16
CA ILE A 165 0.14 3.64 24.91
C ILE A 165 1.30 4.00 24.00
#